data_AF-E5AKC8-F1
#
_entry.id   AF-E5AKC8-F1
#
_cell.length_a   1.000
_cell.length_b   1.000
_cell.length_c   1.000
_cell.angle_alpha   90.00
_cell.angle_beta   90.00
_cell.angle_gamma   90.00
#
_symmetry.space_group_name_H-M   'P 1'
#
loop_
_entity.id
_entity.type
_entity.pdbx_description
1 polymer ?
#
loop_
_entity_poly.entity_id
_entity_poly.type
_entity_poly.pdbx_seq_one_letter_code
_entity_poly.pdbx_strand_id
1 'polypeptide(L)'
;MDKSLGARLARHPVIATLYGAEQLDSFISSAAEVGIVANVELRKLQAVVAALTRAGKCVIVNIDSCDGLSQDKGGVDYLVDIGVTSLVSTRVATVQRANRAGLMTMQKVFVTDRSTWPRSVKAIEQSDPNLVQLMPAPMLPHLREQDRAALPPIVASGFICNEHDVRQAQTHGAVAVSTSDSQLWNLTTPR
;
A
#
# COMPACT_ATOMS: atom_id res chain seq x y z
N MET A 1 18.73 -13.96 1.91
CA MET A 1 17.86 -13.25 0.95
C MET A 1 17.46 -11.92 1.54
N ASP A 2 17.51 -10.85 0.76
CA ASP A 2 17.05 -9.51 1.16
C ASP A 2 15.52 -9.53 1.42
N LYS A 3 15.14 -9.07 2.62
CA LYS A 3 13.75 -9.01 3.10
C LYS A 3 13.15 -7.60 3.01
N SER A 4 13.89 -6.63 2.46
CA SER A 4 13.42 -5.27 2.24
C SER A 4 12.12 -5.24 1.42
N LEU A 5 11.30 -4.21 1.64
CA LEU A 5 10.04 -4.04 0.90
C LEU A 5 10.29 -4.00 -0.62
N GLY A 6 11.33 -3.28 -1.06
CA GLY A 6 11.72 -3.22 -2.47
C GLY A 6 12.07 -4.58 -3.05
N ALA A 7 12.86 -5.40 -2.35
CA ALA A 7 13.22 -6.74 -2.82
C ALA A 7 12.01 -7.69 -2.91
N ARG A 8 11.04 -7.56 -1.98
CA ARG A 8 9.78 -8.32 -2.03
C ARG A 8 8.94 -7.93 -3.25
N LEU A 9 8.75 -6.63 -3.48
CA LEU A 9 7.99 -6.13 -4.63
C LEU A 9 8.67 -6.49 -5.96
N ALA A 10 10.00 -6.52 -6.01
CA ALA A 10 10.75 -6.94 -7.20
C ALA A 10 10.64 -8.45 -7.50
N ARG A 11 10.32 -9.29 -6.49
CA ARG A 11 10.04 -10.72 -6.68
C ARG A 11 8.58 -10.98 -7.02
N HIS A 12 7.67 -10.25 -6.38
CA HIS A 12 6.25 -10.41 -6.59
C HIS A 12 5.54 -9.04 -6.53
N PRO A 13 5.28 -8.40 -7.68
CA PRO A 13 4.80 -7.02 -7.76
C PRO A 13 3.27 -6.88 -7.55
N VAL A 14 2.63 -7.87 -6.93
CA VAL A 14 1.22 -7.82 -6.51
C VAL A 14 1.16 -7.75 -4.99
N ILE A 15 0.53 -6.68 -4.49
CA ILE A 15 0.25 -6.46 -3.08
C ILE A 15 -1.18 -6.92 -2.81
N ALA A 16 -1.35 -7.84 -1.85
CA ALA A 16 -2.67 -8.31 -1.46
C ALA A 16 -3.38 -7.27 -0.58
N THR A 17 -4.52 -6.75 -1.02
CA THR A 17 -5.33 -5.84 -0.19
C THR A 17 -6.44 -6.62 0.49
N LEU A 18 -6.37 -6.71 1.82
CA LEU A 18 -7.38 -7.37 2.65
C LEU A 18 -8.37 -6.33 3.18
N TYR A 19 -9.66 -6.65 3.11
CA TYR A 19 -10.71 -5.94 3.83
C TYR A 19 -11.21 -6.82 4.96
N GLY A 20 -10.89 -6.44 6.19
CA GLY A 20 -11.18 -7.28 7.36
C GLY A 20 -10.19 -8.44 7.52
N ALA A 21 -10.57 -9.42 8.34
CA ALA A 21 -9.73 -10.55 8.72
C ALA A 21 -10.10 -11.85 7.99
N GLU A 22 -11.18 -11.85 7.22
CA GLU A 22 -11.76 -13.02 6.56
C GLU A 22 -10.84 -13.60 5.48
N GLN A 23 -10.02 -12.75 4.87
CA GLN A 23 -9.09 -13.13 3.79
C GLN A 23 -7.67 -13.44 4.29
N LEU A 24 -7.48 -13.51 5.62
CA LEU A 24 -6.17 -13.70 6.25
C LEU A 24 -5.48 -14.98 5.76
N ASP A 25 -6.18 -16.12 5.80
CA ASP A 25 -5.63 -17.42 5.40
C ASP A 25 -5.32 -17.48 3.90
N SER A 26 -6.17 -16.88 3.07
CA SER A 26 -5.94 -16.75 1.63
C SER A 26 -4.68 -15.95 1.32
N PHE A 27 -4.43 -14.86 2.06
CA PHE A 27 -3.20 -14.09 1.86
C PHE A 27 -1.97 -14.87 2.37
N ILE A 28 -2.05 -15.49 3.55
CA ILE A 28 -0.95 -16.31 4.11
C ILE A 28 -0.51 -17.40 3.11
N SER A 29 -1.47 -18.08 2.49
CA SER A 29 -1.21 -19.16 1.53
C SER A 29 -0.83 -18.69 0.12
N SER A 30 -1.01 -17.41 -0.21
CA SER A 30 -0.71 -16.87 -1.54
C SER A 30 0.78 -16.64 -1.80
N ALA A 31 1.15 -16.46 -3.07
CA ALA A 31 2.49 -16.06 -3.49
C ALA A 31 2.84 -14.60 -3.11
N ALA A 32 1.84 -13.73 -2.93
CA ALA A 32 2.04 -12.34 -2.53
C ALA A 32 2.82 -12.24 -1.21
N GLU A 33 3.91 -11.47 -1.22
CA GLU A 33 4.77 -11.29 -0.05
C GLU A 33 4.38 -10.08 0.81
N VAL A 34 3.67 -9.12 0.20
CA VAL A 34 3.30 -7.84 0.80
C VAL A 34 1.79 -7.72 0.78
N GLY A 35 1.20 -7.23 1.88
CA GLY A 35 -0.23 -7.02 1.98
C GLY A 35 -0.59 -5.69 2.64
N ILE A 36 -1.68 -5.08 2.17
CA ILE A 36 -2.32 -3.93 2.80
C ILE A 36 -3.49 -4.45 3.63
N VAL A 37 -3.48 -4.18 4.93
CA VAL A 37 -4.58 -4.52 5.84
C VAL A 37 -5.45 -3.28 6.02
N ALA A 38 -6.70 -3.37 5.58
CA ALA A 38 -7.70 -2.32 5.69
C ALA A 38 -8.96 -2.84 6.40
N ASN A 39 -9.71 -1.95 7.04
CA ASN A 39 -11.02 -2.26 7.65
C ASN A 39 -10.94 -3.34 8.75
N VAL A 40 -9.83 -3.38 9.49
CA VAL A 40 -9.67 -4.22 10.68
C VAL A 40 -9.85 -3.34 11.91
N GLU A 41 -10.73 -3.73 12.83
CA GLU A 41 -10.93 -3.04 14.10
C GLU A 41 -9.68 -3.14 15.01
N LEU A 42 -9.43 -2.09 15.80
CA LEU A 42 -8.28 -1.98 16.69
C LEU A 42 -8.05 -3.24 17.55
N ARG A 43 -9.13 -3.81 18.12
CA ARG A 43 -9.05 -5.00 18.99
C ARG A 43 -8.47 -6.24 18.31
N LYS A 44 -8.62 -6.35 16.99
CA LYS A 44 -8.13 -7.49 16.19
C LYS A 44 -6.80 -7.19 15.51
N LEU A 45 -6.44 -5.91 15.36
CA LEU A 45 -5.31 -5.48 14.54
C LEU A 45 -4.00 -6.15 14.95
N GLN A 46 -3.67 -6.15 16.25
CA GLN A 46 -2.43 -6.77 16.74
C GLN A 46 -2.35 -8.27 16.40
N ALA A 47 -3.45 -9.00 16.56
CA ALA A 47 -3.49 -10.43 16.25
C ALA A 47 -3.31 -10.69 14.74
N VAL A 48 -3.95 -9.88 13.89
CA VAL A 48 -3.81 -9.97 12.42
C VAL A 48 -2.38 -9.68 12.00
N VAL A 49 -1.79 -8.58 12.48
CA VAL A 49 -0.40 -8.20 12.18
C VAL A 49 0.57 -9.29 12.63
N ALA A 50 0.39 -9.82 13.84
CA ALA A 50 1.25 -10.89 14.37
C ALA A 50 1.10 -12.21 13.57
N ALA A 51 -0.10 -12.57 13.12
CA ALA A 51 -0.31 -13.74 12.29
C ALA A 51 0.41 -13.64 10.93
N LEU A 52 0.24 -12.50 10.24
CA LEU A 52 0.88 -12.23 8.96
C LEU A 52 2.40 -12.17 9.07
N THR A 53 2.91 -11.53 10.11
CA THR A 53 4.36 -11.41 10.35
C THR A 53 4.98 -12.77 10.64
N ARG A 54 4.33 -13.62 11.45
CA ARG A 54 4.78 -15.01 11.69
C ARG A 54 4.78 -15.86 10.42
N ALA A 55 3.83 -15.62 9.52
CA ALA A 55 3.80 -16.24 8.19
C ALA A 55 4.86 -15.66 7.22
N GLY A 56 5.69 -14.72 7.66
CA GLY A 56 6.76 -14.11 6.84
C GLY A 56 6.28 -13.06 5.84
N LYS A 57 5.01 -12.63 5.92
CA LYS A 57 4.44 -11.56 5.09
C LYS A 57 4.88 -10.19 5.60
N CYS A 58 5.00 -9.23 4.68
CA CYS A 58 5.21 -7.82 4.98
C CYS A 58 3.85 -7.11 5.03
N VAL A 59 3.55 -6.43 6.13
CA VAL A 59 2.24 -5.82 6.37
C VAL A 59 2.32 -4.30 6.31
N ILE A 60 1.48 -3.71 5.47
CA ILE A 60 1.22 -2.27 5.41
C ILE A 60 -0.17 -2.03 6.02
N VAL A 61 -0.24 -1.31 7.13
CA VAL A 61 -1.54 -1.00 7.76
C VAL A 61 -2.13 0.25 7.11
N ASN A 62 -3.38 0.16 6.64
CA ASN A 62 -4.16 1.34 6.28
C ASN A 62 -4.79 1.93 7.56
N ILE A 63 -4.09 2.90 8.15
CA ILE A 63 -4.50 3.52 9.42
C ILE A 63 -5.79 4.34 9.27
N ASP A 64 -6.11 4.83 8.06
CA ASP A 64 -7.31 5.64 7.83
C ASP A 64 -8.60 4.82 7.94
N SER A 65 -8.51 3.49 7.77
CA SER A 65 -9.66 2.60 7.80
C SER A 65 -9.61 1.57 8.92
N CYS A 66 -8.74 1.77 9.92
CA CYS A 66 -8.74 0.99 11.15
C CYS A 66 -9.73 1.59 12.15
N ASP A 67 -10.86 0.91 12.36
CA ASP A 67 -11.89 1.37 13.29
C ASP A 67 -11.38 1.36 14.74
N GLY A 68 -11.68 2.42 15.48
CA GLY A 68 -11.21 2.65 16.85
C GLY A 68 -9.76 3.14 16.99
N LEU A 69 -8.99 3.27 15.89
CA LEU A 69 -7.63 3.81 15.91
C LEU A 69 -7.59 5.24 15.39
N SER A 70 -7.08 6.18 16.19
CA SER A 70 -6.85 7.56 15.76
C SER A 70 -5.66 7.63 14.79
N GLN A 71 -5.66 8.62 13.89
CA GLN A 71 -4.55 8.86 12.95
C GLN A 71 -3.54 9.90 13.49
N ASP A 72 -3.52 10.10 14.81
CA ASP A 72 -2.64 11.05 15.51
C ASP A 72 -1.35 10.37 15.98
N LYS A 73 -0.59 11.03 16.88
CA LYS A 73 0.64 10.47 17.43
C LYS A 73 0.37 9.17 18.20
N GLY A 74 -0.66 9.11 19.04
CA GLY A 74 -0.95 7.94 19.85
C GLY A 74 -1.31 6.73 19.00
N GLY A 75 -2.05 6.93 17.90
CA GLY A 75 -2.34 5.85 16.98
C GLY A 75 -1.12 5.33 16.22
N VAL A 76 -0.21 6.23 15.78
CA VAL A 76 1.06 5.82 15.15
C VAL A 76 1.97 5.09 16.15
N ASP A 77 2.09 5.60 17.37
CA ASP A 77 2.89 4.95 18.43
C ASP A 77 2.35 3.54 18.75
N TYR A 78 1.03 3.40 18.85
CA TYR A 78 0.41 2.08 19.03
C TYR A 78 0.77 1.10 17.91
N LEU A 79 0.77 1.54 16.64
CA LEU A 79 1.18 0.69 15.52
C LEU A 79 2.64 0.23 15.66
N VAL A 80 3.53 1.13 16.06
CA VAL A 80 4.94 0.79 16.34
C VAL A 80 5.05 -0.24 17.46
N ASP A 81 4.31 -0.06 18.56
CA ASP A 81 4.34 -0.95 19.73
C ASP A 81 3.89 -2.38 19.39
N ILE A 82 2.93 -2.54 18.48
CA ILE A 82 2.47 -3.86 18.02
C ILE A 82 3.34 -4.45 16.88
N GLY A 83 4.45 -3.79 16.53
CA GLY A 83 5.43 -4.28 15.56
C GLY A 83 5.11 -3.98 14.10
N VAL A 84 4.20 -3.04 13.81
CA VAL A 84 3.98 -2.58 12.44
C VAL A 84 5.21 -1.80 11.98
N THR A 85 5.68 -2.11 10.77
CA THR A 85 6.86 -1.48 10.17
C THR A 85 6.51 -0.58 8.99
N SER A 86 5.28 -0.68 8.48
CA SER A 86 4.82 0.06 7.31
C SER A 86 3.37 0.49 7.44
N LEU A 87 3.02 1.70 6.99
CA LEU A 87 1.63 2.15 6.94
C LEU A 87 1.31 2.97 5.69
N VAL A 88 0.02 3.04 5.38
CA VAL A 88 -0.55 3.89 4.32
C VAL A 88 -1.61 4.81 4.90
N SER A 89 -1.60 6.06 4.45
CA SER A 89 -2.63 7.05 4.79
C SER A 89 -2.80 8.06 3.66
N THR A 90 -3.99 8.65 3.58
CA THR A 90 -4.33 9.81 2.76
C THR A 90 -3.94 11.13 3.43
N ARG A 91 -3.61 11.12 4.72
CA ARG A 91 -3.37 12.33 5.52
C ARG A 91 -1.88 12.64 5.62
N VAL A 92 -1.48 13.78 5.06
CA VAL A 92 -0.11 14.30 5.08
C VAL A 92 0.49 14.27 6.50
N ALA A 93 -0.25 14.78 7.48
CA ALA A 93 0.24 14.87 8.85
C ALA A 93 0.43 13.49 9.52
N THR A 94 -0.31 12.47 9.10
CA THR A 94 -0.16 11.09 9.61
C THR A 94 1.07 10.45 9.00
N VAL A 95 1.28 10.61 7.68
CA VAL A 95 2.50 10.17 6.99
C VAL A 95 3.76 10.80 7.60
N GLN A 96 3.78 12.12 7.80
CA GLN A 96 4.92 12.80 8.45
C GLN A 96 5.21 12.31 9.87
N ARG A 97 4.18 11.92 10.64
CA ARG A 97 4.37 11.34 11.97
C ARG A 97 4.99 9.95 11.88
N ALA A 98 4.48 9.13 10.97
CA ALA A 98 4.99 7.78 10.72
C ALA A 98 6.45 7.79 10.23
N ASN A 99 6.80 8.73 9.33
CA ASN A 99 8.18 8.96 8.91
C ASN A 99 9.10 9.26 10.10
N ARG A 100 8.70 10.18 10.99
CA ARG A 100 9.47 10.51 12.20
C ARG A 100 9.58 9.35 13.19
N ALA A 101 8.64 8.41 13.16
CA ALA A 101 8.67 7.18 13.95
C ALA A 101 9.52 6.07 13.29
N GLY A 102 10.12 6.32 12.13
CA GLY A 102 10.96 5.36 11.42
C GLY A 102 10.19 4.27 10.65
N LEU A 103 8.89 4.47 10.43
CA LEU A 103 8.08 3.55 9.62
C LEU A 103 8.32 3.80 8.14
N MET A 104 8.20 2.73 7.33
CA MET A 104 8.02 2.87 5.89
C MET A 104 6.62 3.44 5.62
N THR A 105 6.53 4.51 4.84
CA THR A 105 5.25 5.18 4.61
C THR A 105 4.84 5.17 3.15
N MET A 106 3.53 5.09 2.96
CA MET A 106 2.89 5.25 1.66
C MET A 106 1.83 6.34 1.75
N GLN A 107 1.99 7.39 0.94
CA GLN A 107 0.94 8.41 0.80
C GLN A 107 -0.06 7.93 -0.26
N LYS A 108 -1.31 7.76 0.16
CA LYS A 108 -2.42 7.43 -0.72
C LYS A 108 -3.01 8.68 -1.32
N VAL A 109 -3.18 8.68 -2.64
CA VAL A 109 -3.79 9.80 -3.38
C VAL A 109 -4.89 9.29 -4.29
N PHE A 110 -5.93 10.11 -4.43
CA PHE A 110 -7.02 9.87 -5.37
C PHE A 110 -6.90 10.87 -6.52
N VAL A 111 -6.78 10.35 -7.73
CA VAL A 111 -6.80 11.12 -8.97
C VAL A 111 -8.13 10.81 -9.63
N THR A 112 -9.12 11.67 -9.46
CA THR A 112 -10.45 11.48 -10.11
C THR A 112 -10.51 12.20 -11.45
N ASP A 113 -9.74 13.28 -11.58
CA ASP A 113 -9.67 14.13 -12.76
C ASP A 113 -8.37 14.98 -12.74
N ARG A 114 -8.14 15.75 -13.80
CA ARG A 114 -6.95 16.61 -13.94
C ARG A 114 -6.84 17.68 -12.84
N SER A 115 -7.96 18.13 -12.27
CA SER A 115 -7.98 19.18 -11.24
C SER A 115 -7.53 18.67 -9.87
N THR A 116 -7.70 17.37 -9.61
CA THR A 116 -7.23 16.73 -8.37
C THR A 116 -5.72 16.49 -8.36
N TRP A 117 -5.10 16.34 -9.53
CA TRP A 117 -3.69 15.97 -9.65
C TRP A 117 -2.72 16.93 -8.93
N PRO A 118 -2.78 18.27 -9.12
CA PRO A 118 -1.88 19.19 -8.43
C PRO A 118 -1.99 19.10 -6.89
N ARG A 119 -3.20 18.81 -6.37
CA ARG A 119 -3.41 18.63 -4.92
C ARG A 119 -2.74 17.35 -4.44
N SER A 120 -2.84 16.27 -5.21
CA SER A 120 -2.18 14.99 -4.92
C SER A 120 -0.67 15.14 -4.92
N VAL A 121 -0.09 15.82 -5.91
CA VAL A 121 1.36 16.11 -5.98
C VAL A 121 1.80 16.89 -4.75
N LYS A 122 1.10 17.98 -4.41
CA LYS A 122 1.42 18.79 -3.22
C LYS A 122 1.34 17.97 -1.93
N ALA A 123 0.37 17.08 -1.80
CA ALA A 123 0.27 16.20 -0.63
C ALA A 123 1.46 15.22 -0.55
N ILE A 124 1.90 14.67 -1.68
CA ILE A 124 3.08 13.80 -1.76
C ILE A 124 4.34 14.58 -1.37
N GLU A 125 4.56 15.75 -1.95
CA GLU A 125 5.72 16.61 -1.62
C GLU A 125 5.76 16.99 -0.14
N GLN A 126 4.62 17.36 0.44
CA GLN A 126 4.55 17.75 1.84
C GLN A 126 4.76 16.56 2.79
N SER A 127 4.26 15.38 2.41
CA SER A 127 4.32 14.20 3.27
C SER A 127 5.66 13.48 3.21
N ASP A 128 6.42 13.65 2.13
CA ASP A 128 7.71 12.99 1.86
C ASP A 128 7.66 11.46 2.09
N PRO A 129 6.75 10.74 1.42
CA PRO A 129 6.54 9.32 1.67
C PRO A 129 7.59 8.46 0.94
N ASN A 130 7.80 7.23 1.41
CA ASN A 130 8.66 6.28 0.69
C ASN A 130 7.99 5.71 -0.58
N LEU A 131 6.65 5.67 -0.59
CA LEU A 131 5.83 5.14 -1.69
C LEU A 131 4.61 6.03 -1.95
N VAL A 132 4.07 5.97 -3.15
CA VAL A 132 2.78 6.59 -3.49
C VAL A 132 1.79 5.51 -3.86
N GLN A 133 0.64 5.44 -3.18
CA GLN A 133 -0.50 4.64 -3.66
C GLN A 133 -1.39 5.53 -4.53
N LEU A 134 -1.37 5.33 -5.83
CA LEU A 134 -2.22 6.06 -6.77
C LEU A 134 -3.50 5.28 -7.03
N MET A 135 -4.64 5.95 -6.84
CA MET A 135 -5.96 5.41 -7.11
C MET A 135 -6.83 6.35 -7.97
N PRO A 136 -7.65 5.82 -8.89
CA PRO A 136 -7.67 4.44 -9.35
C PRO A 136 -6.54 4.17 -10.38
N ALA A 137 -6.13 2.91 -10.54
CA ALA A 137 -5.04 2.53 -11.42
C ALA A 137 -5.22 2.94 -12.90
N PRO A 138 -6.44 2.93 -13.49
CA PRO A 138 -6.67 3.40 -14.85
C PRO A 138 -6.30 4.87 -15.09
N MET A 139 -6.06 5.67 -14.05
CA MET A 139 -5.61 7.06 -14.21
C MET A 139 -4.12 7.19 -14.45
N LEU A 140 -3.32 6.15 -14.17
CA LEU A 140 -1.88 6.18 -14.33
C LEU A 140 -1.41 6.48 -15.78
N PRO A 141 -2.05 5.96 -16.85
CA PRO A 141 -1.73 6.31 -18.23
C PRO A 141 -2.06 7.75 -18.62
N HIS A 142 -3.00 8.40 -17.90
CA HIS A 142 -3.40 9.77 -18.18
C HIS A 142 -2.46 10.82 -17.59
N LEU A 143 -1.56 10.41 -16.69
CA LEU A 143 -0.51 11.26 -16.17
C LEU A 143 0.68 11.27 -17.12
N ARG A 144 1.30 12.46 -17.30
CA ARG A 144 2.49 12.60 -18.13
C ARG A 144 3.63 11.76 -17.53
N GLU A 145 4.41 11.13 -18.39
CA GLU A 145 5.52 10.27 -17.95
C GLU A 145 6.49 10.99 -17.01
N GLN A 146 6.88 12.22 -17.35
CA GLN A 146 7.75 13.06 -16.53
C GLN A 146 7.16 13.35 -15.13
N ASP A 147 5.83 13.49 -15.02
CA ASP A 147 5.18 13.78 -13.74
C ASP A 147 5.22 12.53 -12.85
N ARG A 148 5.07 11.34 -13.43
CA ARG A 148 5.20 10.06 -12.71
C ARG A 148 6.64 9.80 -12.28
N ALA A 149 7.60 10.09 -13.15
CA ALA A 149 9.03 9.89 -12.88
C ALA A 149 9.58 10.79 -11.75
N ALA A 150 8.91 11.91 -11.48
CA ALA A 150 9.25 12.82 -10.39
C ALA A 150 8.70 12.38 -9.02
N LEU A 151 7.84 11.36 -8.96
CA LEU A 151 7.27 10.87 -7.71
C LEU A 151 8.13 9.76 -7.09
N PRO A 152 7.99 9.51 -5.77
CA PRO A 152 8.41 8.24 -5.18
C PRO A 152 7.75 7.04 -5.89
N PRO A 153 8.32 5.83 -5.75
CA PRO A 153 7.82 4.64 -6.46
C PRO A 153 6.31 4.44 -6.28
N ILE A 154 5.62 4.22 -7.40
CA ILE A 154 4.16 4.19 -7.46
C ILE A 154 3.64 2.75 -7.31
N VAL A 155 2.73 2.57 -6.37
CA VAL A 155 1.84 1.42 -6.27
C VAL A 155 0.48 1.80 -6.89
N ALA A 156 0.13 1.20 -8.02
CA ALA A 156 -1.17 1.44 -8.65
C ALA A 156 -2.26 0.60 -7.96
N SER A 157 -3.42 1.18 -7.69
CA SER A 157 -4.47 0.50 -6.93
C SER A 157 -5.87 0.89 -7.39
N GLY A 158 -6.84 -0.01 -7.21
CA GLY A 158 -8.22 0.18 -7.63
C GLY A 158 -8.43 -0.09 -9.12
N PHE A 159 -9.48 -0.87 -9.44
CA PHE A 159 -9.75 -1.38 -10.79
C PHE A 159 -8.59 -2.20 -11.40
N ILE A 160 -7.89 -2.97 -10.56
CA ILE A 160 -6.96 -4.03 -10.98
C ILE A 160 -7.72 -5.35 -10.85
N CYS A 161 -8.34 -5.79 -11.94
CA CYS A 161 -9.31 -6.87 -11.96
C CYS A 161 -8.83 -8.10 -12.76
N ASN A 162 -7.73 -7.97 -13.50
CA ASN A 162 -7.15 -9.06 -14.27
C ASN A 162 -5.65 -8.81 -14.51
N GLU A 163 -4.96 -9.81 -15.08
CA GLU A 163 -3.54 -9.73 -15.40
C GLU A 163 -3.19 -8.63 -16.41
N HIS A 164 -4.10 -8.30 -17.34
CA HIS A 164 -3.88 -7.20 -18.28
C HIS A 164 -3.77 -5.86 -17.53
N ASP A 165 -4.62 -5.61 -16.53
CA ASP A 165 -4.57 -4.40 -15.71
C ASP A 165 -3.23 -4.30 -14.94
N VAL A 166 -2.73 -5.44 -14.43
CA VAL A 166 -1.42 -5.52 -13.77
C VAL A 166 -0.30 -5.08 -14.73
N ARG A 167 -0.24 -5.69 -15.92
CA ARG A 167 0.75 -5.36 -16.94
C ARG A 167 0.65 -3.92 -17.42
N GLN A 168 -0.57 -3.41 -17.61
CA GLN A 168 -0.79 -2.03 -18.00
C GLN A 168 -0.25 -1.06 -16.97
N ALA A 169 -0.53 -1.27 -15.68
CA ALA A 169 0.01 -0.42 -14.62
C ALA A 169 1.54 -0.42 -14.59
N GLN A 170 2.17 -1.59 -14.72
CA GLN A 170 3.63 -1.72 -14.75
C GLN A 170 4.26 -1.04 -15.98
N THR A 171 3.67 -1.21 -17.16
CA THR A 171 4.10 -0.53 -18.39
C THR A 171 4.07 1.00 -18.23
N HIS A 172 3.15 1.50 -17.40
CA HIS A 172 3.00 2.91 -17.09
C HIS A 172 3.79 3.37 -15.85
N GLY A 173 4.76 2.56 -15.40
CA GLY A 173 5.75 2.94 -14.38
C GLY A 173 5.38 2.60 -12.94
N ALA A 174 4.31 1.82 -12.70
CA ALA A 174 4.05 1.30 -11.36
C ALA A 174 5.07 0.22 -10.99
N VAL A 175 5.68 0.33 -9.81
CA VAL A 175 6.62 -0.69 -9.29
C VAL A 175 5.88 -1.91 -8.74
N ALA A 176 4.62 -1.72 -8.36
CA ALA A 176 3.72 -2.78 -7.94
C ALA A 176 2.26 -2.36 -8.16
N VAL A 177 1.36 -3.32 -8.08
CA VAL A 177 -0.08 -3.08 -7.99
C VAL A 177 -0.61 -3.57 -6.65
N SER A 178 -1.70 -2.99 -6.16
CA SER A 178 -2.45 -3.58 -5.05
C SER A 178 -3.88 -3.87 -5.46
N THR A 179 -4.38 -5.07 -5.13
CA THR A 179 -5.72 -5.52 -5.47
C THR A 179 -6.34 -6.37 -4.37
N SER A 180 -7.66 -6.26 -4.21
CA SER A 180 -8.44 -7.15 -3.35
C SER A 180 -8.95 -8.40 -4.07
N ASP A 181 -8.68 -8.52 -5.37
CA ASP A 181 -8.97 -9.75 -6.10
C ASP A 181 -7.93 -10.82 -5.76
N SER A 182 -8.34 -11.77 -4.92
CA SER A 182 -7.49 -12.86 -4.44
C SER A 182 -6.97 -13.78 -5.55
N GLN A 183 -7.64 -13.83 -6.71
CA GLN A 183 -7.16 -14.63 -7.85
C GLN A 183 -5.82 -14.10 -8.38
N LEU A 184 -5.58 -12.80 -8.23
CA LEU A 184 -4.35 -12.16 -8.71
C LEU A 184 -3.18 -12.27 -7.73
N TRP A 185 -3.41 -12.66 -6.47
CA TRP A 185 -2.33 -12.75 -5.45
C TRP A 185 -1.35 -13.91 -5.72
N ASN A 186 -1.67 -14.81 -6.65
CA ASN A 186 -0.80 -15.88 -7.10
C ASN A 186 -0.24 -15.64 -8.50
N LEU A 187 -0.48 -14.44 -9.06
CA LEU A 187 -0.04 -14.11 -10.41
C LEU A 187 1.49 -14.11 -10.46
N THR A 188 2.05 -14.99 -11.27
CA THR A 188 3.47 -14.99 -11.61
C THR A 188 3.64 -14.14 -12.85
N THR A 189 3.99 -12.85 -12.67
CA THR A 189 4.30 -12.00 -13.83
C THR A 189 5.63 -12.49 -14.42
N PRO A 190 5.69 -12.91 -15.70
CA PRO A 190 6.96 -13.13 -16.37
C PRO A 190 7.70 -11.79 -16.42
N ARG A 191 9.01 -11.80 -16.14
CA ARG A 191 9.88 -10.63 -16.25
C ARG A 191 10.03 -10.19 -17.70
#